data_AF-A0A914FKU4-F1
#
_entry.id   AF-A0A914FKU4-F1
#
_cell.length_a   1.000
_cell.length_b   1.000
_cell.length_c   1.000
_cell.angle_alpha   90.00
_cell.angle_beta   90.00
_cell.angle_gamma   90.00
#
_symmetry.space_group_name_H-M   'P 1'
#
loop_
_entity.id
_entity.type
_entity.pdbx_description
1 polymer ?
#
loop_
_entity_poly.entity_id
_entity_poly.type
_entity_poly.pdbx_seq_one_letter_code
_entity_poly.pdbx_strand_id
1 'polypeptide(L)'
;MDAIILKLSSHPDATKGASNLLELCTLAKGLRERDDMPAFEKRKRCLSLFEAAVGSGKPKLAHIGIEGFQLLLRDSAFNSDSDSSKDEQRTAIQTLSHLASLPTWDKGIQCQAVTVIVQLISNTEVKVLLSDLYAAIQLCANTYKNSDDQSVKLAVRAALTQLLNSFCINRYSNV
;
A
#
# COMPACT_ATOMS: atom_id res chain seq x y z
N MET A 1 -13.24 2.02 -4.98
CA MET A 1 -12.95 1.10 -3.84
C MET A 1 -13.86 -0.13 -3.81
N ASP A 2 -15.18 -0.01 -3.81
CA ASP A 2 -16.07 -1.17 -3.61
C ASP A 2 -15.93 -2.29 -4.67
N ALA A 3 -15.56 -1.94 -5.90
CA ALA A 3 -15.31 -2.94 -6.94
C ALA A 3 -14.16 -3.91 -6.58
N ILE A 4 -13.05 -3.41 -6.00
CA ILE A 4 -11.93 -4.27 -5.61
C ILE A 4 -12.28 -5.12 -4.38
N ILE A 5 -13.07 -4.56 -3.46
CA ILE A 5 -13.58 -5.27 -2.28
C ILE A 5 -14.53 -6.40 -2.71
N LEU A 6 -15.44 -6.13 -3.65
CA LEU A 6 -16.34 -7.14 -4.20
C LEU A 6 -15.56 -8.26 -4.91
N LYS A 7 -14.51 -7.90 -5.66
CA LYS A 7 -13.61 -8.86 -6.32
C LYS A 7 -12.90 -9.75 -5.30
N LEU A 8 -12.48 -9.23 -4.15
CA LEU A 8 -11.92 -10.03 -3.05
C LEU A 8 -12.98 -10.92 -2.41
N SER A 9 -14.13 -10.37 -2.01
CA SER A 9 -15.15 -11.11 -1.25
C SER A 9 -15.82 -12.23 -2.05
N SER A 10 -15.86 -12.10 -3.38
CA SER A 10 -16.44 -13.12 -4.27
C SER A 10 -15.42 -14.19 -4.71
N HIS A 11 -14.14 -14.02 -4.41
CA HIS A 11 -13.12 -14.95 -4.87
C HIS A 11 -13.21 -16.30 -4.11
N PRO A 12 -13.13 -17.46 -4.80
CA PRO A 12 -13.26 -18.78 -4.15
C PRO A 12 -12.27 -19.03 -3.01
N ASP A 13 -11.05 -18.52 -3.14
CA ASP A 13 -10.01 -18.65 -2.11
C ASP A 13 -10.32 -17.81 -0.85
N ALA A 14 -11.08 -16.72 -0.98
CA ALA A 14 -11.52 -15.93 0.17
C ALA A 14 -12.66 -16.64 0.91
N THR A 15 -13.57 -17.31 0.18
CA THR A 15 -14.76 -17.95 0.74
C THR A 15 -14.50 -19.31 1.39
N LYS A 16 -13.44 -20.03 0.99
CA LYS A 16 -13.18 -21.41 1.45
C LYS A 16 -12.12 -21.56 2.55
N GLY A 17 -11.45 -20.49 2.99
CA GLY A 17 -10.35 -20.65 3.95
C GLY A 17 -9.88 -19.39 4.69
N ALA A 18 -10.55 -18.25 4.53
CA ALA A 18 -10.10 -16.99 5.13
C ALA A 18 -11.27 -16.24 5.80
N SER A 19 -11.80 -16.78 6.90
CA SER A 19 -12.89 -16.16 7.66
C SER A 19 -12.61 -14.69 8.02
N ASN A 20 -11.37 -14.41 8.44
CA ASN A 20 -10.90 -13.06 8.75
C ASN A 20 -10.92 -12.12 7.52
N LEU A 21 -10.65 -12.64 6.31
CA LEU A 21 -10.63 -11.79 5.10
C LEU A 21 -12.04 -11.34 4.68
N LEU A 22 -13.04 -12.21 4.83
CA LEU A 22 -14.44 -11.86 4.55
C LEU A 22 -14.97 -10.84 5.56
N GLU A 23 -14.59 -10.96 6.83
CA GLU A 23 -14.90 -9.97 7.86
C GLU A 23 -14.29 -8.60 7.49
N LEU A 24 -13.01 -8.57 7.12
CA LEU A 24 -12.34 -7.35 6.65
C LEU A 24 -13.00 -6.77 5.39
N CYS A 25 -13.47 -7.61 4.46
CA CYS A 25 -14.24 -7.15 3.30
C CYS A 25 -15.53 -6.44 3.72
N THR A 26 -16.23 -6.99 4.72
CA THR A 26 -17.47 -6.42 5.26
C THR A 26 -17.19 -5.08 5.93
N LEU A 27 -16.11 -4.98 6.71
CA LEU A 27 -15.70 -3.74 7.38
C LEU A 27 -15.22 -2.65 6.42
N ALA A 28 -14.69 -3.03 5.26
CA ALA A 28 -14.18 -2.11 4.24
C ALA A 28 -15.25 -1.63 3.24
N LYS A 29 -16.37 -2.36 3.13
CA LYS A 29 -17.42 -2.09 2.13
C LYS A 29 -18.15 -0.77 2.44
N GLY A 30 -18.38 0.04 1.40
CA GLY A 30 -19.11 1.30 1.50
C GLY A 30 -18.36 2.43 2.23
N LEU A 31 -17.10 2.21 2.65
CA LEU A 31 -16.33 3.21 3.38
C LEU A 31 -16.10 4.50 2.58
N ARG A 32 -16.08 4.41 1.25
CA ARG A 32 -15.87 5.59 0.39
C ARG A 32 -16.96 6.66 0.61
N GLU A 33 -18.20 6.25 0.82
CA GLU A 33 -19.39 7.12 0.93
C GLU A 33 -19.70 7.53 2.39
N ARG A 34 -18.90 7.07 3.36
CA ARG A 34 -19.09 7.32 4.79
C ARG A 34 -18.57 8.71 5.21
N ASP A 35 -19.35 9.77 5.06
CA ASP A 35 -18.89 11.14 5.39
C ASP A 35 -18.63 11.39 6.89
N ASP A 36 -19.23 10.59 7.76
CA ASP A 36 -19.05 10.61 9.21
C ASP A 36 -17.74 9.94 9.69
N MET A 37 -16.92 9.42 8.77
CA MET A 37 -15.65 8.75 9.09
C MET A 37 -14.46 9.53 8.48
N PRO A 38 -13.42 9.83 9.27
CA PRO A 38 -12.20 10.45 8.75
C PRO A 38 -11.49 9.59 7.71
N ALA A 39 -10.83 10.24 6.75
CA ALA A 39 -10.12 9.56 5.65
C ALA A 39 -9.06 8.55 6.16
N PHE A 40 -8.31 8.88 7.20
CA PHE A 40 -7.28 7.99 7.77
C PHE A 40 -7.86 6.68 8.33
N GLU A 41 -9.09 6.70 8.86
CA GLU A 41 -9.75 5.53 9.43
C GLU A 41 -10.31 4.65 8.32
N LYS A 42 -10.92 5.26 7.29
CA LYS A 42 -11.31 4.57 6.06
C LYS A 42 -10.10 3.86 5.44
N ARG A 43 -9.00 4.60 5.30
CA ARG A 43 -7.73 4.13 4.73
C ARG A 43 -7.19 2.93 5.50
N LYS A 44 -7.10 3.04 6.83
CA LYS A 44 -6.61 1.96 7.70
C LYS A 44 -7.34 0.65 7.45
N ARG A 45 -8.68 0.66 7.40
CA ARG A 45 -9.48 -0.55 7.19
C ARG A 45 -9.24 -1.18 5.81
N CYS A 46 -9.15 -0.37 4.77
CA CYS A 46 -8.82 -0.86 3.43
C CYS A 46 -7.39 -1.42 3.36
N LEU A 47 -6.40 -0.74 3.96
CA LEU A 47 -5.02 -1.22 3.99
C LEU A 47 -4.89 -2.55 4.74
N SER A 48 -5.58 -2.71 5.89
CA SER A 48 -5.59 -3.98 6.63
C SER A 48 -6.21 -5.12 5.80
N LEU A 49 -7.29 -4.85 5.05
CA LEU A 49 -7.87 -5.81 4.12
C LEU A 49 -6.85 -6.23 3.04
N PHE A 50 -6.15 -5.27 2.43
CA PHE A 50 -5.21 -5.56 1.35
C PHE A 50 -3.96 -6.28 1.85
N GLU A 51 -3.44 -5.90 3.01
CA GLU A 51 -2.36 -6.63 3.67
C GLU A 51 -2.76 -8.07 3.96
N ALA A 52 -3.98 -8.30 4.50
CA ALA A 52 -4.48 -9.65 4.74
C ALA A 52 -4.64 -10.46 3.44
N ALA A 53 -5.11 -9.82 2.36
CA ALA A 53 -5.21 -10.47 1.04
C ALA A 53 -3.83 -10.90 0.52
N VAL A 54 -2.82 -10.04 0.66
CA VAL A 54 -1.43 -10.34 0.29
C VAL A 54 -0.81 -11.43 1.18
N GLY A 55 -1.02 -11.34 2.49
CA GLY A 55 -0.51 -12.30 3.47
C GLY A 55 -1.22 -13.65 3.47
N SER A 56 -2.30 -13.82 2.69
CA SER A 56 -3.09 -15.06 2.65
C SER A 56 -2.35 -16.26 2.05
N GLY A 57 -1.19 -16.04 1.41
CA GLY A 57 -0.46 -17.08 0.67
C GLY A 57 -1.15 -17.54 -0.61
N LYS A 58 -2.23 -16.86 -1.04
CA LYS A 58 -2.97 -17.16 -2.27
C LYS A 58 -2.57 -16.14 -3.35
N PRO A 59 -1.86 -16.55 -4.43
CA PRO A 59 -1.30 -15.61 -5.41
C PRO A 59 -2.35 -14.68 -6.04
N LYS A 60 -3.53 -15.21 -6.37
CA LYS A 60 -4.62 -14.40 -6.94
C LYS A 60 -5.13 -13.34 -5.97
N LEU A 61 -5.32 -13.69 -4.70
CA LEU A 61 -5.74 -12.73 -3.67
C LEU A 61 -4.65 -11.68 -3.42
N ALA A 62 -3.38 -12.09 -3.43
CA ALA A 62 -2.27 -11.18 -3.27
C ALA A 62 -2.19 -10.14 -4.40
N HIS A 63 -2.36 -10.55 -5.66
CA HIS A 63 -2.44 -9.61 -6.77
C HIS A 63 -3.61 -8.62 -6.63
N ILE A 64 -4.78 -9.10 -6.22
CA ILE A 64 -5.94 -8.22 -5.98
C ILE A 64 -5.67 -7.27 -4.81
N GLY A 65 -4.98 -7.73 -3.75
CA GLY A 65 -4.55 -6.89 -2.63
C GLY A 65 -3.61 -5.78 -3.09
N ILE A 66 -2.60 -6.08 -3.90
CA ILE A 66 -1.70 -5.05 -4.47
C ILE A 66 -2.47 -4.05 -5.34
N GLU A 67 -3.37 -4.52 -6.21
CA GLU A 67 -4.26 -3.64 -6.99
C GLU A 67 -5.07 -2.71 -6.07
N GLY A 68 -5.53 -3.22 -4.93
CA GLY A 68 -6.20 -2.46 -3.88
C GLY A 68 -5.34 -1.34 -3.29
N PHE A 69 -4.09 -1.63 -2.91
CA PHE A 69 -3.14 -0.61 -2.46
C PHE A 69 -2.96 0.50 -3.50
N GLN A 70 -2.76 0.12 -4.77
CA GLN A 70 -2.56 1.09 -5.86
C GLN A 70 -3.81 1.94 -6.11
N LEU A 71 -5.00 1.35 -6.03
CA LEU A 71 -6.26 2.06 -6.17
C LEU A 71 -6.47 3.05 -5.03
N LEU A 72 -6.16 2.64 -3.80
CA LEU A 72 -6.27 3.50 -2.61
C LEU A 72 -5.42 4.77 -2.76
N LEU A 73 -4.18 4.63 -3.22
CA LEU A 73 -3.28 5.78 -3.46
C LEU A 73 -3.73 6.72 -4.57
N ARG A 74 -4.78 6.38 -5.34
CA ARG A 74 -5.35 7.25 -6.39
C ARG A 74 -6.72 7.81 -6.02
N ASP A 75 -7.32 7.34 -4.93
CA ASP A 75 -8.67 7.74 -4.52
C ASP A 75 -8.58 8.84 -3.46
N SER A 76 -8.94 10.07 -3.85
CA SER A 76 -8.85 11.26 -2.99
C SER A 76 -9.70 11.15 -1.71
N ALA A 77 -10.75 10.33 -1.72
CA ALA A 77 -11.55 10.04 -0.52
C ALA A 77 -10.74 9.34 0.59
N PHE A 78 -9.62 8.72 0.23
CA PHE A 78 -8.71 8.04 1.14
C PHE A 78 -7.39 8.78 1.33
N ASN A 79 -6.95 9.65 0.42
CA ASN A 79 -5.62 10.30 0.49
C ASN A 79 -5.60 11.67 1.18
N SER A 80 -6.72 12.14 1.72
CA SER A 80 -6.72 13.40 2.47
C SER A 80 -5.93 13.28 3.78
N ASP A 81 -4.88 14.08 3.91
CA ASP A 81 -4.15 14.31 5.16
C ASP A 81 -4.66 15.57 5.90
N SER A 82 -5.72 16.24 5.40
CA SER A 82 -6.22 17.54 5.90
C SER A 82 -6.54 17.56 7.39
N ASP A 83 -6.95 16.43 7.94
CA ASP A 83 -7.45 16.31 9.31
C ASP A 83 -6.44 15.60 10.24
N SER A 84 -5.23 15.30 9.76
CA SER A 84 -4.24 14.51 10.49
C SER A 84 -3.36 15.37 11.40
N SER A 85 -3.55 15.23 12.72
CA SER A 85 -2.68 15.86 13.74
C SER A 85 -1.56 14.95 14.21
N LYS A 86 -1.66 13.64 13.93
CA LYS A 86 -0.71 12.61 14.34
C LYS A 86 -0.03 11.97 13.13
N ASP A 87 1.26 11.67 13.26
CA ASP A 87 2.03 11.04 12.19
C ASP A 87 1.43 9.69 11.73
N GLU A 88 0.93 8.89 12.66
CA GLU A 88 0.29 7.59 12.39
C GLU A 88 -0.96 7.66 11.50
N GLN A 89 -1.55 8.85 11.33
CA GLN A 89 -2.72 9.08 10.50
C GLN A 89 -2.36 9.45 9.06
N ARG A 90 -1.09 9.76 8.78
CA ARG A 90 -0.63 10.22 7.47
C ARG A 90 -0.61 9.08 6.47
N THR A 91 -0.96 9.39 5.22
CA THR A 91 -1.07 8.40 4.13
C THR A 91 0.20 7.58 3.95
N ALA A 92 1.37 8.25 3.96
CA ALA A 92 2.65 7.60 3.73
C ALA A 92 2.99 6.59 4.84
N ILE A 93 2.81 6.99 6.11
CA ILE A 93 3.12 6.15 7.26
C ILE A 93 2.18 4.94 7.33
N GLN A 94 0.87 5.15 7.16
CA GLN A 94 -0.09 4.04 7.16
C GLN A 94 0.18 3.05 6.01
N THR A 95 0.49 3.55 4.82
CA THR A 95 0.77 2.67 3.68
C THR A 95 2.06 1.87 3.91
N LEU A 96 3.14 2.52 4.34
CA LEU A 96 4.42 1.85 4.61
C LEU A 96 4.31 0.83 5.75
N SER A 97 3.51 1.11 6.79
CA SER A 97 3.33 0.18 7.90
C SER A 97 2.67 -1.13 7.45
N HIS A 98 1.67 -1.06 6.56
CA HIS A 98 0.98 -2.24 6.01
C HIS A 98 1.80 -2.95 4.91
N LEU A 99 2.92 -2.37 4.49
CA LEU A 99 3.91 -3.00 3.62
C LEU A 99 5.14 -3.50 4.38
N ALA A 100 5.16 -3.43 5.72
CA ALA A 100 6.34 -3.80 6.51
C ALA A 100 6.79 -5.26 6.30
N SER A 101 5.83 -6.16 6.00
CA SER A 101 6.08 -7.58 5.71
C SER A 101 6.55 -7.86 4.28
N LEU A 102 6.72 -6.83 3.44
CA LEU A 102 7.15 -6.97 2.04
C LEU A 102 8.40 -7.87 1.87
N PRO A 103 9.47 -7.78 2.68
CA PRO A 103 10.66 -8.63 2.52
C PRO A 103 10.40 -10.13 2.65
N THR A 104 9.27 -10.53 3.24
CA THR A 104 8.90 -11.95 3.44
C THR A 104 7.85 -12.45 2.44
N TRP A 105 7.30 -11.57 1.61
CA TRP A 105 6.28 -11.96 0.61
C TRP A 105 6.88 -12.72 -0.59
N ASP A 106 5.99 -13.33 -1.36
CA ASP A 106 6.35 -14.00 -2.62
C ASP A 106 7.07 -13.04 -3.58
N LYS A 107 8.06 -13.54 -4.32
CA LYS A 107 8.95 -12.72 -5.17
C LYS A 107 8.19 -11.92 -6.22
N GLY A 108 7.16 -12.50 -6.84
CA GLY A 108 6.31 -11.78 -7.80
C GLY A 108 5.54 -10.64 -7.14
N ILE A 109 5.08 -10.85 -5.92
CA ILE A 109 4.39 -9.83 -5.11
C ILE A 109 5.37 -8.77 -4.61
N GLN A 110 6.60 -9.11 -4.25
CA GLN A 110 7.63 -8.14 -3.84
C GLN A 110 7.85 -7.08 -4.92
N CYS A 111 8.00 -7.49 -6.18
CA CYS A 111 8.15 -6.57 -7.31
C CYS A 111 6.95 -5.62 -7.45
N GLN A 112 5.73 -6.13 -7.28
CA GLN A 112 4.51 -5.31 -7.38
C GLN A 112 4.37 -4.37 -6.17
N ALA A 113 4.67 -4.84 -4.96
CA ALA A 113 4.61 -4.05 -3.73
C ALA A 113 5.64 -2.92 -3.72
N VAL A 114 6.85 -3.15 -4.24
CA VAL A 114 7.85 -2.10 -4.44
C VAL A 114 7.32 -1.01 -5.38
N THR A 115 6.51 -1.37 -6.38
CA THR A 115 5.85 -0.38 -7.25
C THR A 115 4.82 0.46 -6.50
N VAL A 116 4.13 -0.09 -5.49
CA VAL A 116 3.24 0.68 -4.60
C VAL A 116 4.03 1.72 -3.82
N ILE A 117 5.20 1.37 -3.28
CA ILE A 117 6.08 2.30 -2.55
C ILE A 117 6.51 3.45 -3.45
N VAL A 118 6.90 3.13 -4.69
CA VAL A 118 7.24 4.15 -5.70
C VAL A 118 6.05 5.06 -5.96
N GLN A 119 4.86 4.51 -6.22
CA GLN A 119 3.66 5.30 -6.45
C GLN A 119 3.35 6.22 -5.27
N LEU A 120 3.50 5.76 -4.02
CA LEU A 120 3.31 6.56 -2.83
C LEU A 120 4.26 7.76 -2.77
N ILE A 121 5.57 7.53 -2.92
CA ILE A 121 6.58 8.59 -2.78
C ILE A 121 6.53 9.56 -3.96
N SER A 122 6.17 9.07 -5.15
CA SER A 122 5.99 9.91 -6.34
C SER A 122 4.65 10.65 -6.38
N ASN A 123 3.71 10.37 -5.47
CA ASN A 123 2.38 10.99 -5.48
C ASN A 123 2.44 12.45 -5.00
N THR A 124 2.06 13.38 -5.88
CA THR A 124 2.04 14.83 -5.58
C THR A 124 0.86 15.27 -4.71
N GLU A 125 -0.18 14.45 -4.61
CA GLU A 125 -1.35 14.71 -3.74
C GLU A 125 -1.12 14.24 -2.30
N VAL A 126 -0.08 13.43 -2.07
CA VAL A 126 0.27 12.91 -0.74
C VAL A 126 1.43 13.72 -0.16
N LYS A 127 1.28 14.17 1.09
CA LYS A 127 2.36 14.85 1.79
C LYS A 127 3.42 13.85 2.25
N VAL A 128 4.53 13.79 1.50
CA VAL A 128 5.70 12.96 1.81
C VAL A 128 6.79 13.78 2.49
N LEU A 129 7.22 13.35 3.67
CA LEU A 129 8.34 13.92 4.43
C LEU A 129 9.61 13.10 4.20
N LEU A 130 10.76 13.69 4.57
CA LEU A 130 12.05 13.01 4.50
C LEU A 130 12.09 11.74 5.36
N SER A 131 11.39 11.73 6.50
CA SER A 131 11.25 10.55 7.36
C SER A 131 10.54 9.39 6.65
N ASP A 132 9.55 9.67 5.82
CA ASP A 132 8.81 8.62 5.10
C ASP A 132 9.64 8.08 3.94
N LEU A 133 10.38 8.96 3.24
CA LEU A 133 11.36 8.54 2.24
C LEU A 133 12.40 7.60 2.86
N TYR A 134 12.91 7.96 4.05
CA TYR A 134 13.88 7.12 4.76
C TYR A 134 13.29 5.75 5.12
N ALA A 135 12.07 5.71 5.65
CA ALA A 135 11.37 4.46 5.93
C ALA A 135 11.14 3.60 4.67
N ALA A 136 10.75 4.22 3.55
CA ALA A 136 10.60 3.55 2.26
C ALA A 136 11.93 2.97 1.75
N ILE A 137 13.02 3.73 1.84
CA ILE A 137 14.37 3.26 1.46
C ILE A 137 14.79 2.08 2.34
N GLN A 138 14.57 2.14 3.65
CA GLN A 138 14.90 1.03 4.56
C GLN A 138 14.11 -0.23 4.21
N LEU A 139 12.81 -0.11 3.95
CA LEU A 139 11.96 -1.24 3.54
C LEU A 139 12.46 -1.86 2.23
N CYS A 140 12.74 -1.03 1.22
CA CYS A 140 13.33 -1.46 -0.04
C CYS A 140 14.70 -2.14 0.16
N ALA A 141 15.61 -1.53 0.91
CA ALA A 141 16.94 -2.08 1.19
C ALA A 141 16.87 -3.43 1.91
N ASN A 142 15.97 -3.58 2.89
CA ASN A 142 15.72 -4.84 3.56
C ASN A 142 15.17 -5.90 2.59
N THR A 143 14.30 -5.50 1.66
CA THR A 143 13.80 -6.39 0.60
C THR A 143 14.92 -6.88 -0.31
N TYR A 144 15.79 -5.97 -0.75
CA TYR A 144 16.95 -6.30 -1.57
C TYR A 144 17.87 -7.30 -0.88
N LYS A 145 18.16 -7.04 0.40
CA LYS A 145 19.06 -7.88 1.22
C LYS A 145 18.51 -9.29 1.44
N ASN A 146 17.20 -9.42 1.66
CA ASN A 146 16.55 -10.70 1.98
C ASN A 146 16.09 -11.49 0.75
N SER A 147 16.32 -10.98 -0.46
CA SER A 147 15.94 -11.69 -1.68
C SER A 147 17.17 -12.23 -2.40
N ASP A 148 17.13 -13.49 -2.81
CA ASP A 148 18.08 -14.07 -3.76
C ASP A 148 17.61 -13.94 -5.21
N ASP A 149 16.36 -13.51 -5.42
CA ASP A 149 15.77 -13.35 -6.74
C ASP A 149 16.27 -12.08 -7.42
N GLN A 150 16.86 -12.26 -8.61
CA GLN A 150 17.47 -11.17 -9.36
C GLN A 150 16.44 -10.15 -9.88
N SER A 151 15.22 -10.59 -10.21
CA SER A 151 14.14 -9.68 -10.64
C SER A 151 13.74 -8.74 -9.51
N VAL A 152 13.65 -9.25 -8.27
CA VAL A 152 13.38 -8.43 -7.09
C VAL A 152 14.52 -7.44 -6.84
N LYS A 153 15.78 -7.90 -6.93
CA LYS A 153 16.95 -7.02 -6.77
C LYS A 153 16.95 -5.87 -7.79
N LEU A 154 16.62 -6.16 -9.04
CA LEU A 154 16.53 -5.15 -10.10
C LEU A 154 15.36 -4.19 -9.86
N ALA A 155 14.18 -4.70 -9.51
CA ALA A 155 13.01 -3.89 -9.19
C ALA A 155 13.29 -2.92 -8.03
N VAL A 156 13.92 -3.41 -6.96
CA VAL A 156 14.28 -2.57 -5.82
C VAL A 156 15.31 -1.50 -6.19
N ARG A 157 16.34 -1.84 -6.98
CA ARG A 157 17.33 -0.84 -7.43
C ARG A 157 16.68 0.26 -8.26
N ALA A 158 15.80 -0.11 -9.18
CA ALA A 158 15.05 0.85 -9.97
C ALA A 158 14.17 1.74 -9.08
N ALA A 159 13.47 1.12 -8.12
CA ALA A 159 12.65 1.83 -7.16
C ALA A 159 13.45 2.83 -6.34
N LEU A 160 14.58 2.44 -5.73
CA LEU A 160 15.42 3.35 -4.92
C LEU A 160 15.83 4.60 -5.71
N THR A 161 16.25 4.44 -6.96
CA THR A 161 16.56 5.57 -7.85
C THR A 161 15.33 6.46 -8.05
N GLN A 162 14.17 5.86 -8.32
CA GLN A 162 12.92 6.59 -8.54
C GLN A 162 12.42 7.30 -7.27
N LEU A 163 12.53 6.69 -6.09
CA LEU A 163 12.14 7.31 -4.81
C LEU A 163 12.93 8.59 -4.58
N LEU A 164 14.26 8.54 -4.73
CA LEU A 164 15.13 9.70 -4.56
C LEU A 164 14.82 10.80 -5.58
N ASN A 165 14.72 10.44 -6.86
CA ASN A 165 14.44 11.39 -7.92
C ASN A 165 13.08 12.06 -7.74
N SER A 166 12.02 11.27 -7.53
CA SER A 166 10.67 11.80 -7.35
C SER A 166 10.55 12.67 -6.09
N PHE A 167 11.16 12.27 -4.97
CA PHE A 167 11.11 13.08 -3.76
C PHE A 167 11.81 14.43 -3.97
N CYS A 168 12.98 14.44 -4.58
CA CYS A 168 13.70 15.69 -4.89
C CYS A 168 12.89 16.57 -5.84
N ILE A 169 12.37 16.01 -6.95
CA ILE A 169 11.55 16.77 -7.91
C ILE A 169 10.33 17.35 -7.20
N ASN A 170 9.50 16.51 -6.56
CA ASN A 170 8.26 16.95 -5.92
C ASN A 170 8.50 18.01 -4.82
N ARG A 171 9.64 17.94 -4.13
CA ARG A 171 10.00 18.90 -3.07
C ARG A 171 10.52 20.24 -3.60
N TYR A 172 11.23 20.24 -4.72
CA TYR A 172 11.90 21.43 -5.26
C TYR A 172 11.22 22.03 -6.49
N SER A 173 10.24 21.36 -7.09
CA SER A 173 9.45 21.89 -8.21
C SER A 173 8.39 22.93 -7.82
N ASN A 174 8.20 23.18 -6.53
CA ASN A 174 7.32 24.24 -6.00
C ASN A 174 8.10 25.45 -5.46
N VAL A 175 9.35 25.64 -5.90
CA VAL A 175 10.16 26.85 -5.64
C VAL A 175 10.17 27.74 -6.88
#